data_AF-A0A969A6T9-F1
#
_entry.id   AF-A0A969A6T9-F1
#
_cell.length_a   1.000
_cell.length_b   1.000
_cell.length_c   1.000
_cell.angle_alpha   90.00
_cell.angle_beta   90.00
_cell.angle_gamma   90.00
#
_symmetry.space_group_name_H-M   'P 1'
#
loop_
_entity.id
_entity.type
_entity.pdbx_description
1 polymer ?
#
loop_
_entity_poly.entity_id
_entity_poly.type
_entity_poly.pdbx_seq_one_letter_code
_entity_poly.pdbx_strand_id
1 'polypeptide(L)'
;MVKQTLIDTDDGFYIPDANQLVTENDIPVDNFASEKQQRLLVGSLYSSLQNQTFLAAANVGVYYTDLKPAIVPDVFLSLNAQVPENWWEKHNRCYMIWRFGKPPEVAIEIVSNKVGDELGEKLKIYEHMRASYYVVYDPTNQISEETLRIYELRGMRYYQTSETWLEQVGLGLTLWTGEFEARQDSWLRWCHQDGTVLLTGDERAQTAENRAKTAEQRAQTAEQRAAQLAEKLREMGINPDTM
;
A
#
# COMPACT_ATOMS: atom_id res chain seq x y z
N MET A 1 19.52 -5.67 11.05
CA MET A 1 19.46 -4.89 12.30
C MET A 1 20.39 -3.69 12.15
N VAL A 2 19.88 -2.53 11.72
CA VAL A 2 20.69 -1.31 11.69
C VAL A 2 20.82 -0.90 13.15
N LYS A 3 22.02 -1.05 13.73
CA LYS A 3 22.33 -0.37 15.00
C LYS A 3 22.09 1.11 14.73
N GLN A 4 21.10 1.71 15.40
CA GLN A 4 21.07 3.15 15.51
C GLN A 4 22.46 3.59 15.97
N THR A 5 23.04 4.58 15.29
CA THR A 5 24.23 5.27 15.79
C THR A 5 23.79 6.02 17.04
N LEU A 6 23.64 5.29 18.13
CA LEU A 6 23.43 5.85 19.45
C LEU A 6 24.67 6.70 19.72
N ILE A 7 24.45 7.99 19.97
CA ILE A 7 25.42 8.80 20.68
C ILE A 7 25.73 8.02 21.95
N ASP A 8 27.02 7.77 22.19
CA ASP A 8 27.51 6.97 23.30
C ASP A 8 26.87 7.45 24.60
N THR A 9 26.12 6.57 25.29
CA THR A 9 25.28 6.93 26.45
C THR A 9 26.08 7.18 27.73
N ASP A 10 27.41 7.27 27.63
CA ASP A 10 28.33 7.50 28.74
C ASP A 10 28.72 8.98 28.89
N ASP A 11 28.42 9.81 27.88
CA ASP A 11 28.45 11.26 28.02
C ASP A 11 27.06 11.71 28.47
N GLY A 12 26.95 12.35 29.65
CA GLY A 12 25.70 12.76 30.32
C GLY A 12 24.79 13.74 29.57
N PHE A 13 24.58 13.55 28.28
CA PHE A 13 23.63 14.24 27.44
C PHE A 13 22.22 13.67 27.67
N TYR A 14 21.32 14.57 28.03
CA TYR A 14 19.90 14.33 28.03
C TYR A 14 19.46 13.89 26.62
N ILE A 15 19.03 12.63 26.48
CA ILE A 15 18.33 12.16 25.29
C ILE A 15 16.90 12.70 25.40
N PRO A 16 16.47 13.63 24.54
CA PRO A 16 15.10 14.13 24.59
C PRO A 16 14.13 12.96 24.43
N ASP A 17 13.16 12.86 25.34
CA ASP A 17 12.05 11.94 25.15
C ASP A 17 11.35 12.33 23.86
N ALA A 18 11.42 11.46 22.84
CA ALA A 18 10.82 11.72 21.55
C ALA A 18 9.30 11.98 21.66
N ASN A 19 8.65 11.47 22.71
CA ASN A 19 7.23 11.73 23.00
C ASN A 19 6.96 13.15 23.52
N GLN A 20 8.01 13.89 23.92
CA GLN A 20 7.94 15.27 24.42
C GLN A 20 8.35 16.30 23.36
N LEU A 21 8.78 15.85 22.18
CA LEU A 21 9.12 16.75 21.08
C LEU A 21 7.83 17.33 20.48
N VAL A 22 7.61 18.62 20.70
CA VAL A 22 6.57 19.39 20.01
C VAL A 22 7.03 19.63 18.58
N THR A 23 6.41 18.95 17.63
CA THR A 23 6.56 19.27 16.20
C THR A 23 5.62 20.43 15.86
N GLU A 24 6.16 21.47 15.24
CA GLU A 24 5.55 22.80 15.15
C GLU A 24 4.18 22.78 14.42
N ASN A 25 3.14 23.31 15.08
CA ASN A 25 1.70 23.43 14.72
C ASN A 25 0.69 22.46 15.37
N ASP A 26 0.97 21.87 16.54
CA ASP A 26 -0.03 21.08 17.33
C ASP A 26 -0.74 19.93 16.56
N ILE A 27 -0.23 19.57 15.38
CA ILE A 27 -0.65 18.43 14.57
C ILE A 27 0.58 17.54 14.47
N PRO A 28 0.58 16.34 15.08
CA PRO A 28 1.71 15.43 14.98
C PRO A 28 2.00 15.13 13.51
N VAL A 29 3.24 15.36 13.09
CA VAL A 29 3.71 14.92 11.76
C VAL A 29 3.67 13.40 11.66
N ASP A 30 3.49 12.88 10.44
CA ASP A 30 3.59 11.45 10.19
C ASP A 30 4.92 10.88 10.70
N ASN A 31 4.84 9.77 11.42
CA ASN A 31 6.03 9.06 11.86
C ASN A 31 6.54 8.11 10.76
N PHE A 32 7.76 7.60 10.94
CA PHE A 32 8.38 6.70 9.95
C PHE A 32 7.59 5.41 9.67
N ALA A 33 6.78 4.92 10.62
CA ALA A 33 5.94 3.74 10.41
C ALA A 33 4.72 4.07 9.54
N SER A 34 4.02 5.18 9.84
CA SER A 34 2.90 5.67 9.03
C SER A 34 3.32 5.93 7.59
N GLU A 35 4.45 6.63 7.38
CA GLU A 35 4.97 6.93 6.05
C GLU A 35 5.27 5.67 5.23
N LYS A 36 5.88 4.64 5.85
CA LYS A 36 6.12 3.35 5.20
C LYS A 36 4.82 2.62 4.87
N GLN A 37 3.86 2.64 5.79
CA GLN A 37 2.55 2.01 5.60
C GLN A 37 1.78 2.67 4.44
N GLN A 38 1.83 4.00 4.31
CA GLN A 38 1.27 4.73 3.17
C GLN A 38 1.94 4.31 1.86
N ARG A 39 3.29 4.28 1.82
CA ARG A 39 4.06 3.87 0.64
C ARG A 39 3.75 2.44 0.22
N LEU A 40 3.63 1.52 1.18
CA LEU A 40 3.29 0.12 0.94
C LEU A 40 1.90 0.00 0.28
N LEU A 41 0.90 0.71 0.79
CA LEU A 41 -0.47 0.69 0.27
C LEU A 41 -0.56 1.28 -1.14
N VAL A 42 0.07 2.44 -1.38
CA VAL A 42 0.05 3.08 -2.71
C VAL A 42 0.88 2.30 -3.72
N GLY A 43 2.10 1.92 -3.34
CA GLY A 43 3.06 1.24 -4.22
C GLY A 43 2.58 -0.14 -4.69
N SER A 44 1.92 -0.90 -3.81
CA SER A 44 1.36 -2.22 -4.16
C SER A 44 0.23 -2.13 -5.19
N LEU A 45 -0.62 -1.10 -5.12
CA LEU A 45 -1.67 -0.85 -6.12
C LEU A 45 -1.07 -0.59 -7.51
N TYR A 46 -0.14 0.37 -7.64
CA TYR A 46 0.50 0.66 -8.93
C TYR A 46 1.35 -0.49 -9.47
N SER A 47 1.89 -1.32 -8.58
CA SER A 47 2.67 -2.50 -8.97
C SER A 47 1.79 -3.63 -9.48
N SER A 48 0.59 -3.82 -8.90
CA SER A 48 -0.27 -4.97 -9.17
C SER A 48 -1.40 -4.69 -10.17
N LEU A 49 -1.96 -3.47 -10.20
CA LEU A 49 -3.14 -3.11 -11.01
C LEU A 49 -2.77 -2.44 -12.34
N GLN A 50 -1.75 -2.95 -13.05
CA GLN A 50 -1.17 -2.30 -14.23
C GLN A 50 -2.14 -2.11 -15.42
N ASN A 51 -3.23 -2.89 -15.46
CA ASN A 51 -4.22 -2.86 -16.54
C ASN A 51 -5.52 -2.13 -16.16
N GLN A 52 -5.56 -1.51 -14.98
CA GLN A 52 -6.72 -0.80 -14.48
C GLN A 52 -6.44 0.69 -14.44
N THR A 53 -7.42 1.49 -14.88
CA THR A 53 -7.35 2.94 -14.66
C THR A 53 -7.79 3.23 -13.23
N PHE A 54 -6.90 3.83 -12.45
CA PHE A 54 -7.20 4.30 -11.11
C PHE A 54 -6.19 5.38 -10.71
N LEU A 55 -6.52 6.09 -9.63
CA LEU A 55 -5.66 7.03 -8.95
C LEU A 55 -5.60 6.63 -7.48
N ALA A 56 -4.41 6.23 -7.03
CA ALA A 56 -4.10 6.09 -5.61
C ALA A 56 -3.04 7.13 -5.23
N ALA A 57 -3.17 7.71 -4.05
CA ALA A 57 -2.21 8.67 -3.54
C ALA A 57 -2.17 8.63 -2.01
N ALA A 58 -1.07 9.12 -1.46
CA ALA A 58 -0.87 9.34 -0.04
C ALA A 58 -0.63 10.83 0.20
N ASN A 59 -1.15 11.35 1.32
CA ASN A 59 -0.92 12.74 1.73
C ASN A 59 -1.31 13.79 0.67
N VAL A 60 -2.35 13.51 -0.12
CA VAL A 60 -2.89 14.43 -1.13
C VAL A 60 -4.26 14.93 -0.70
N GLY A 61 -4.42 16.25 -0.60
CA GLY A 61 -5.67 16.88 -0.17
C GLY A 61 -6.84 16.64 -1.13
N VAL A 62 -7.98 16.29 -0.54
CA VAL A 62 -9.29 16.10 -1.16
C VAL A 62 -10.19 17.29 -0.84
N TYR A 63 -10.56 18.04 -1.87
CA TYR A 63 -11.53 19.13 -1.77
C TYR A 63 -12.93 18.60 -2.11
N TYR A 64 -13.77 18.50 -1.08
CA TYR A 64 -15.15 18.03 -1.19
C TYR A 64 -16.18 19.16 -1.22
N THR A 65 -15.76 20.38 -0.90
CA THR A 65 -16.49 21.64 -1.05
C THR A 65 -15.48 22.76 -1.25
N ASP A 66 -15.91 23.87 -1.84
CA ASP A 66 -15.14 25.10 -2.05
C ASP A 66 -15.13 26.02 -0.81
N LEU A 67 -15.99 25.77 0.18
CA LEU A 67 -16.14 26.60 1.38
C LEU A 67 -15.38 26.08 2.61
N LYS A 68 -14.77 24.89 2.53
CA LYS A 68 -14.01 24.29 3.64
C LYS A 68 -12.59 23.94 3.21
N PRO A 69 -11.65 23.84 4.16
CA PRO A 69 -10.34 23.27 3.90
C PRO A 69 -10.44 21.85 3.32
N ALA A 70 -9.41 21.45 2.57
CA ALA A 70 -9.29 20.06 2.12
C ALA A 70 -9.14 19.12 3.31
N ILE A 71 -9.71 17.93 3.19
CA ILE A 71 -9.37 16.79 4.05
C ILE A 71 -8.18 16.06 3.42
N VAL A 72 -7.22 15.61 4.22
CA VAL A 72 -6.02 14.93 3.73
C VAL A 72 -6.03 13.50 4.27
N PRO A 73 -6.42 12.49 3.47
CA PRO A 73 -6.27 11.09 3.85
C PRO A 73 -4.80 10.69 3.81
N ASP A 74 -4.43 9.76 4.70
CA ASP A 74 -3.11 9.11 4.62
C ASP A 74 -2.96 8.33 3.32
N VAL A 75 -4.02 7.62 2.90
CA VAL A 75 -4.11 6.99 1.58
C VAL A 75 -5.53 7.09 1.04
N PHE A 76 -5.69 7.35 -0.26
CA PHE A 76 -6.96 7.14 -0.95
C PHE A 76 -6.82 6.32 -2.22
N LEU A 77 -7.93 5.72 -2.65
CA LEU A 77 -8.10 5.04 -3.94
C LEU A 77 -9.34 5.59 -4.66
N SER A 78 -9.15 5.99 -5.91
CA SER A 78 -10.21 6.41 -6.83
C SER A 78 -10.13 5.60 -8.13
N LEU A 79 -11.07 4.69 -8.37
CA LEU A 79 -11.13 3.87 -9.58
C LEU A 79 -11.59 4.70 -10.79
N ASN A 80 -11.14 4.37 -11.99
CA ASN A 80 -11.48 5.09 -13.22
C ASN A 80 -11.14 6.61 -13.17
N ALA A 81 -10.14 6.99 -12.38
CA ALA A 81 -9.61 8.35 -12.27
C ALA A 81 -8.13 8.38 -12.65
N GLN A 82 -7.66 9.50 -13.21
CA GLN A 82 -6.23 9.73 -13.51
C GLN A 82 -5.88 11.19 -13.24
N VAL A 83 -4.62 11.44 -12.86
CA VAL A 83 -4.11 12.81 -12.77
C VAL A 83 -3.90 13.35 -14.19
N PRO A 84 -4.31 14.59 -14.50
CA PRO A 84 -4.03 15.21 -15.80
C PRO A 84 -2.53 15.29 -16.12
N GLU A 85 -2.16 15.23 -17.41
CA GLU A 85 -0.75 15.28 -17.85
C GLU A 85 -0.02 16.57 -17.43
N ASN A 86 -0.74 17.67 -17.26
CA ASN A 86 -0.24 18.93 -16.73
C ASN A 86 -0.35 19.01 -15.20
N TRP A 87 0.05 17.93 -14.51
CA TRP A 87 -0.06 17.75 -13.05
C TRP A 87 0.64 18.83 -12.21
N TRP A 88 1.61 19.55 -12.77
CA TRP A 88 2.25 20.68 -12.09
C TRP A 88 1.40 21.95 -12.05
N GLU A 89 0.32 22.04 -12.81
CA GLU A 89 -0.59 23.19 -12.73
C GLU A 89 -1.35 23.18 -11.41
N LYS A 90 -1.48 24.35 -10.76
CA LYS A 90 -2.00 24.49 -9.39
C LYS A 90 -3.31 23.72 -9.15
N HIS A 91 -4.19 23.71 -10.15
CA HIS A 91 -5.50 23.10 -10.06
C HIS A 91 -5.53 21.57 -10.27
N ASN A 92 -4.39 20.96 -10.64
CA ASN A 92 -4.20 19.51 -10.79
C ASN A 92 -3.41 18.89 -9.63
N ARG A 93 -2.93 19.71 -8.68
CA ARG A 93 -2.11 19.26 -7.54
C ARG A 93 -2.90 18.66 -6.39
N CYS A 94 -4.22 18.61 -6.49
CA CYS A 94 -5.11 18.08 -5.47
C CYS A 94 -6.33 17.40 -6.08
N TYR A 95 -7.03 16.61 -5.27
CA TYR A 95 -8.23 15.92 -5.69
C TYR A 95 -9.46 16.80 -5.45
N MET A 96 -9.95 17.50 -6.48
CA MET A 96 -11.19 18.27 -6.39
C MET A 96 -12.36 17.43 -6.90
N ILE A 97 -13.35 17.13 -6.05
CA ILE A 97 -14.46 16.25 -6.43
C ILE A 97 -15.20 16.75 -7.68
N TRP A 98 -15.40 18.06 -7.83
CA TRP A 98 -16.07 18.62 -9.01
C TRP A 98 -15.23 18.56 -10.30
N ARG A 99 -13.91 18.34 -10.21
CA ARG A 99 -13.04 18.11 -11.38
C ARG A 99 -12.94 16.63 -11.73
N PHE A 100 -12.86 15.76 -10.72
CA PHE A 100 -12.82 14.31 -10.88
C PHE A 100 -14.21 13.68 -11.09
N GLY A 101 -15.28 14.43 -10.81
CA GLY A 101 -16.68 14.00 -10.96
C GLY A 101 -17.22 13.09 -9.86
N LYS A 102 -16.38 12.66 -8.92
CA LYS A 102 -16.74 11.72 -7.84
C LYS A 102 -15.77 11.80 -6.65
N PRO A 103 -16.18 11.43 -5.43
CA PRO A 103 -15.26 11.20 -4.32
C PRO A 103 -14.32 10.00 -4.59
N PRO A 104 -13.19 9.88 -3.88
CA PRO A 104 -12.46 8.61 -3.82
C PRO A 104 -13.37 7.50 -3.27
N GLU A 105 -13.25 6.28 -3.80
CA GLU A 105 -14.00 5.13 -3.29
C GLU A 105 -13.49 4.70 -1.90
N VAL A 106 -12.19 4.75 -1.66
CA VAL A 106 -11.60 4.36 -0.37
C VAL A 106 -10.75 5.51 0.18
N ALA A 107 -10.95 5.84 1.45
CA ALA A 107 -10.02 6.64 2.25
C ALA A 107 -9.53 5.79 3.43
N ILE A 108 -8.23 5.81 3.68
CA ILE A 108 -7.56 5.08 4.77
C ILE A 108 -6.83 6.11 5.63
N GLU A 109 -7.03 6.01 6.94
CA GLU A 109 -6.29 6.75 7.97
C GLU A 109 -5.48 5.76 8.81
N ILE A 110 -4.24 6.11 9.12
CA ILE A 110 -3.26 5.33 9.85
C ILE A 110 -2.99 6.06 11.16
N VAL A 111 -3.55 5.51 12.24
CA VAL A 111 -3.48 6.13 13.56
C VAL A 111 -2.05 6.03 14.09
N SER A 112 -1.44 7.19 14.34
CA SER A 112 -0.11 7.30 14.93
C SER A 112 -0.13 7.82 16.37
N ASN A 113 -1.23 8.42 16.82
CA ASN A 113 -1.40 9.04 18.13
C ASN A 113 -2.91 9.23 18.45
N LYS A 114 -3.23 9.87 19.58
CA LYS A 114 -4.61 10.06 20.06
C LYS A 114 -5.33 11.34 19.58
N VAL A 115 -4.69 12.16 18.75
CA VAL A 115 -5.12 13.54 18.46
C VAL A 115 -5.89 13.68 17.14
N GLY A 116 -5.80 12.71 16.22
CA GLY A 116 -6.25 12.89 14.83
C GLY A 116 -7.76 12.76 14.55
N ASP A 117 -8.58 12.54 15.59
CA ASP A 117 -10.05 12.45 15.54
C ASP A 117 -10.61 11.59 14.39
N GLU A 118 -9.92 10.49 14.08
CA GLU A 118 -10.23 9.60 12.97
C GLU A 118 -11.61 8.94 13.13
N LEU A 119 -12.08 8.77 14.36
CA LEU A 119 -13.39 8.18 14.68
C LEU A 119 -14.49 9.23 14.93
N GLY A 120 -14.16 10.53 14.81
CA GLY A 120 -15.06 11.65 15.07
C GLY A 120 -15.42 12.46 13.83
N GLU A 121 -14.84 13.65 13.69
CA GLU A 121 -15.14 14.60 12.62
C GLU A 121 -14.71 14.08 11.25
N LYS A 122 -13.52 13.46 11.13
CA LYS A 122 -13.03 12.90 9.86
C LYS A 122 -14.00 11.87 9.29
N LEU A 123 -14.44 10.91 10.10
CA LEU A 123 -15.44 9.91 9.72
C LEU A 123 -16.71 10.56 9.17
N LYS A 124 -17.21 11.59 9.85
CA LYS A 124 -18.39 12.35 9.38
C LYS A 124 -18.10 13.06 8.06
N ILE A 125 -16.93 13.66 7.87
CA ILE A 125 -16.57 14.33 6.61
C ILE A 125 -16.62 13.32 5.45
N TYR A 126 -15.98 12.16 5.60
CA TYR A 126 -16.00 11.10 4.58
C TYR A 126 -17.42 10.57 4.32
N GLU A 127 -18.26 10.42 5.35
CA GLU A 127 -19.67 10.01 5.22
C GLU A 127 -20.47 11.02 4.38
N HIS A 128 -20.35 12.31 4.71
CA HIS A 128 -21.06 13.38 4.00
C HIS A 128 -20.56 13.53 2.56
N MET A 129 -19.26 13.34 2.34
CA MET A 129 -18.61 13.34 1.04
C MET A 129 -19.00 12.13 0.17
N ARG A 130 -19.57 11.08 0.78
CA ARG A 130 -20.00 9.83 0.12
C ARG A 130 -18.85 8.97 -0.41
N ALA A 131 -17.71 8.95 0.28
CA ALA A 131 -16.70 7.92 -0.02
C ALA A 131 -17.27 6.54 0.32
N SER A 132 -17.11 5.55 -0.56
CA SER A 132 -17.73 4.22 -0.40
C SER A 132 -17.21 3.49 0.85
N TYR A 133 -15.91 3.62 1.13
CA TYR A 133 -15.28 3.00 2.28
C TYR A 133 -14.38 4.00 3.02
N TYR A 134 -14.47 3.97 4.34
CA TYR A 134 -13.57 4.66 5.25
C TYR A 134 -12.90 3.63 6.15
N VAL A 135 -11.57 3.63 6.17
CA VAL A 135 -10.78 2.62 6.87
C VAL A 135 -9.89 3.31 7.90
N VAL A 136 -9.91 2.80 9.12
CA VAL A 136 -9.02 3.26 10.19
C VAL A 136 -8.15 2.09 10.61
N TYR A 137 -6.84 2.25 10.42
CA TYR A 137 -5.82 1.28 10.82
C TYR A 137 -5.07 1.83 12.03
N ASP A 138 -5.23 1.16 13.18
CA ASP A 138 -4.59 1.52 14.45
C ASP A 138 -3.60 0.43 14.86
N PRO A 139 -2.38 0.41 14.30
CA PRO A 139 -1.40 -0.66 14.52
C PRO A 139 -0.97 -0.81 15.99
N THR A 140 -1.10 0.26 16.79
CA THR A 140 -0.66 0.29 18.19
C THR A 140 -1.81 0.50 19.18
N ASN A 141 -3.06 0.38 18.71
CA ASN A 141 -4.27 0.51 19.52
C ASN A 141 -4.32 1.81 20.35
N GLN A 142 -3.92 2.94 19.76
CA GLN A 142 -3.88 4.25 20.43
C GLN A 142 -5.26 4.78 20.76
N ILE A 143 -6.20 4.68 19.82
CA ILE A 143 -7.54 5.26 19.94
C ILE A 143 -8.60 4.21 20.20
N SER A 144 -8.28 2.92 19.99
CA SER A 144 -9.22 1.84 20.28
C SER A 144 -8.60 0.43 20.32
N GLU A 145 -9.39 -0.57 20.72
CA GLU A 145 -8.93 -1.96 20.90
C GLU A 145 -8.85 -2.78 19.60
N GLU A 146 -9.61 -2.42 18.56
CA GLU A 146 -9.55 -3.09 17.25
C GLU A 146 -8.51 -2.41 16.37
N THR A 147 -7.57 -3.21 15.85
CA THR A 147 -6.47 -2.76 14.99
C THR A 147 -6.94 -2.28 13.61
N LEU A 148 -8.06 -2.81 13.09
CA LEU A 148 -8.58 -2.44 11.78
C LEU A 148 -10.09 -2.24 11.87
N ARG A 149 -10.56 -1.06 11.43
CA ARG A 149 -11.97 -0.75 11.26
C ARG A 149 -12.26 -0.37 9.83
N ILE A 150 -13.32 -0.95 9.30
CA ILE A 150 -13.81 -0.67 7.96
C ILE A 150 -15.25 -0.20 8.09
N TYR A 151 -15.51 0.97 7.56
CA TYR A 151 -16.84 1.55 7.45
C TYR A 151 -17.27 1.53 5.99
N GLU A 152 -18.41 0.93 5.72
CA GLU A 152 -19.01 0.90 4.39
C GLU A 152 -20.20 1.87 4.34
N LEU A 153 -20.26 2.68 3.28
CA LEU A 153 -21.41 3.56 3.04
C LEU A 153 -22.60 2.72 2.56
N ARG A 154 -23.66 2.68 3.37
CA ARG A 154 -24.94 2.07 2.99
C ARG A 154 -26.02 3.13 2.99
N GLY A 155 -26.47 3.51 1.79
CA GLY A 155 -27.40 4.62 1.60
C GLY A 155 -26.75 5.96 1.90
N MET A 156 -27.02 6.53 3.08
CA MET A 156 -26.52 7.85 3.50
C MET A 156 -25.62 7.80 4.73
N ARG A 157 -25.38 6.62 5.30
CA ARG A 157 -24.64 6.47 6.56
C ARG A 157 -23.58 5.39 6.45
N TYR A 158 -22.51 5.55 7.21
CA TYR A 158 -21.52 4.53 7.41
C TYR A 158 -22.00 3.47 8.40
N TYR A 159 -21.67 2.23 8.08
CA TYR A 159 -21.83 1.09 8.96
C TYR A 159 -20.47 0.42 9.09
N GLN A 160 -20.03 0.20 10.32
CA GLN A 160 -18.86 -0.62 10.57
C GLN A 160 -19.16 -2.05 10.11
N THR A 161 -18.24 -2.63 9.35
CA THR A 161 -18.32 -4.01 8.86
C THR A 161 -17.09 -4.79 9.30
N SER A 162 -17.27 -6.08 9.55
CA SER A 162 -16.18 -7.04 9.73
C SER A 162 -15.66 -7.60 8.41
N GLU A 163 -16.39 -7.36 7.32
CA GLU A 163 -15.96 -7.76 5.98
C GLU A 163 -14.72 -6.99 5.56
N THR A 164 -13.68 -7.71 5.19
CA THR A 164 -12.43 -7.12 4.71
C THR A 164 -12.36 -7.04 3.19
N TRP A 165 -13.28 -7.69 2.49
CA TRP A 165 -13.46 -7.59 1.06
C TRP A 165 -14.37 -6.40 0.72
N LEU A 166 -13.84 -5.44 -0.02
CA LEU A 166 -14.52 -4.21 -0.40
C LEU A 166 -15.16 -4.41 -1.78
N GLU A 167 -16.38 -4.95 -1.80
CA GLU A 167 -17.06 -5.40 -3.02
C GLU A 167 -17.16 -4.32 -4.10
N GLN A 168 -17.43 -3.06 -3.73
CA GLN A 168 -17.58 -1.97 -4.73
C GLN A 168 -16.28 -1.60 -5.44
N VAL A 169 -15.11 -1.99 -4.89
CA VAL A 169 -13.80 -1.72 -5.50
C VAL A 169 -13.10 -2.99 -6.01
N GLY A 170 -13.58 -4.19 -5.68
CA GLY A 170 -12.98 -5.44 -6.10
C GLY A 170 -11.59 -5.70 -5.49
N LEU A 171 -11.37 -5.21 -4.27
CA LEU A 171 -10.13 -5.36 -3.52
C LEU A 171 -10.45 -5.69 -2.06
N GLY A 172 -9.56 -6.42 -1.40
CA GLY A 172 -9.62 -6.68 0.03
C GLY A 172 -8.52 -5.95 0.78
N LEU A 173 -8.66 -5.89 2.10
CA LEU A 173 -7.63 -5.45 3.03
C LEU A 173 -7.29 -6.58 3.99
N THR A 174 -6.02 -6.79 4.29
CA THR A 174 -5.58 -7.80 5.25
C THR A 174 -4.43 -7.29 6.09
N LEU A 175 -4.38 -7.75 7.34
CA LEU A 175 -3.18 -7.64 8.15
C LEU A 175 -2.22 -8.75 7.74
N TRP A 176 -0.96 -8.39 7.49
CA TRP A 176 0.07 -9.30 7.02
C TRP A 176 1.35 -9.07 7.81
N THR A 177 1.89 -10.14 8.41
CA THR A 177 3.18 -10.09 9.10
C THR A 177 4.30 -10.44 8.14
N GLY A 178 5.28 -9.55 8.01
CA GLY A 178 6.50 -9.82 7.27
C GLY A 178 7.37 -8.59 7.06
N GLU A 179 8.28 -8.69 6.08
CA GLU A 179 9.25 -7.63 5.81
C GLU A 179 8.75 -6.64 4.77
N PHE A 180 8.87 -5.34 5.09
CA PHE A 180 8.81 -4.27 4.11
C PHE A 180 9.91 -3.25 4.41
N GLU A 181 10.70 -2.88 3.39
CA GLU A 181 11.85 -1.96 3.52
C GLU A 181 12.76 -2.25 4.73
N ALA A 182 13.18 -3.52 4.86
CA ALA A 182 14.03 -4.04 5.94
C ALA A 182 13.45 -3.93 7.36
N ARG A 183 12.12 -3.83 7.48
CA ARG A 183 11.39 -3.83 8.75
C ARG A 183 10.41 -4.98 8.79
N GLN A 184 10.61 -5.86 9.78
CA GLN A 184 9.69 -6.92 10.13
C GLN A 184 8.60 -6.35 11.04
N ASP A 185 7.35 -6.38 10.58
CA ASP A 185 6.21 -5.86 11.33
C ASP A 185 4.89 -6.49 10.86
N SER A 186 3.79 -6.11 11.50
CA SER A 186 2.43 -6.30 11.00
C SER A 186 2.03 -5.10 10.15
N TRP A 187 1.68 -5.34 8.90
CA TRP A 187 1.34 -4.31 7.91
C TRP A 187 -0.09 -4.48 7.41
N LEU A 188 -0.79 -3.38 7.16
CA LEU A 188 -2.01 -3.41 6.36
C LEU A 188 -1.65 -3.54 4.88
N ARG A 189 -2.29 -4.47 4.16
CA ARG A 189 -2.05 -4.69 2.72
C ARG A 189 -3.34 -4.86 1.95
N TRP A 190 -3.33 -4.42 0.70
CA TRP A 190 -4.34 -4.81 -0.27
C TRP A 190 -4.20 -6.30 -0.62
N CYS A 191 -5.32 -6.99 -0.82
CA CYS A 191 -5.35 -8.37 -1.26
C CYS A 191 -6.43 -8.62 -2.33
N HIS A 192 -6.26 -9.71 -3.06
CA HIS A 192 -7.28 -10.28 -3.95
C HIS A 192 -8.35 -11.02 -3.14
N GLN A 193 -9.42 -11.45 -3.80
CA GLN A 193 -10.57 -12.09 -3.14
C GLN A 193 -10.20 -13.40 -2.43
N ASP A 194 -9.16 -14.08 -2.91
CA ASP A 194 -8.62 -15.31 -2.32
C ASP A 194 -7.69 -15.04 -1.11
N GLY A 195 -7.52 -13.77 -0.72
CA GLY A 195 -6.62 -13.34 0.35
C GLY A 195 -5.16 -13.15 -0.09
N THR A 196 -4.81 -13.41 -1.35
CA THR A 196 -3.45 -13.21 -1.86
C THR A 196 -3.11 -11.72 -1.87
N VAL A 197 -2.04 -11.32 -1.17
CA VAL A 197 -1.62 -9.91 -1.10
C VAL A 197 -1.20 -9.36 -2.47
N LEU A 198 -1.55 -8.11 -2.74
CA LEU A 198 -1.02 -7.39 -3.90
C LEU A 198 0.46 -7.12 -3.67
N LEU A 199 1.28 -7.57 -4.63
CA LEU A 199 2.73 -7.48 -4.53
C LEU A 199 3.21 -6.04 -4.75
N THR A 200 4.27 -5.67 -4.04
CA THR A 200 5.05 -4.46 -4.33
C THR A 200 5.92 -4.67 -5.58
N GLY A 201 6.50 -3.59 -6.09
CA GLY A 201 7.43 -3.65 -7.23
C GLY A 201 8.62 -4.57 -6.94
N ASP A 202 9.19 -4.47 -5.74
CA ASP A 202 10.34 -5.28 -5.30
C ASP A 202 9.97 -6.76 -5.20
N GLU A 203 8.81 -7.09 -4.64
CA GLU A 203 8.33 -8.48 -4.54
C GLU A 203 8.05 -9.09 -5.92
N ARG A 204 7.51 -8.29 -6.85
CA ARG A 204 7.32 -8.71 -8.25
C ARG A 204 8.65 -8.95 -8.96
N ALA A 205 9.60 -8.03 -8.80
CA ALA A 205 10.94 -8.15 -9.37
C ALA A 205 11.63 -9.41 -8.85
N GLN A 206 11.60 -9.64 -7.54
CA GLN A 206 12.19 -10.82 -6.93
C GLN A 206 11.55 -12.13 -7.44
N THR A 207 10.22 -12.13 -7.60
CA THR A 207 9.49 -13.27 -8.17
C THR A 207 9.90 -13.52 -9.62
N ALA A 208 10.04 -12.47 -10.43
CA ALA A 208 10.47 -12.57 -11.83
C ALA A 208 11.91 -13.10 -11.95
N GLU A 209 12.83 -12.62 -11.11
CA GLU A 209 14.22 -13.12 -11.06
C GLU A 209 14.29 -14.60 -10.68
N ASN A 210 13.53 -15.03 -9.68
CA ASN A 210 13.51 -16.42 -9.25
C ASN A 210 12.95 -17.34 -10.35
N ARG A 211 11.95 -16.88 -11.10
CA ARG A 211 11.42 -17.59 -12.28
C ARG A 211 12.46 -17.66 -13.40
N ALA A 212 13.17 -16.57 -13.68
CA ALA A 212 14.21 -16.54 -14.70
C ALA A 212 15.35 -17.51 -14.36
N LYS A 213 15.87 -17.49 -13.12
CA LYS A 213 16.91 -18.42 -12.65
C LYS A 213 16.46 -19.88 -12.76
N THR A 214 15.21 -20.16 -12.37
CA THR A 214 14.66 -21.53 -12.47
C THR A 214 14.52 -21.98 -13.93
N ALA A 215 14.09 -21.09 -14.82
CA ALA A 215 13.96 -21.39 -16.25
C ALA A 215 15.33 -21.63 -16.90
N GLU A 216 16.33 -20.82 -16.57
CA GLU A 216 17.70 -20.96 -17.07
C GLU A 216 18.32 -22.29 -16.61
N GLN A 217 18.18 -22.64 -15.33
CA GLN A 217 18.68 -23.91 -14.81
C GLN A 217 18.00 -25.13 -15.48
N ARG A 218 16.70 -25.02 -15.78
CA ARG A 218 15.97 -26.06 -16.53
C ARG A 218 16.45 -26.16 -17.98
N ALA A 219 16.71 -25.04 -18.66
CA ALA A 219 17.23 -25.01 -20.01
C ALA A 219 18.63 -25.65 -20.08
N GLN A 220 19.55 -25.26 -19.20
CA GLN A 220 20.89 -25.84 -19.13
C GLN A 220 20.85 -27.36 -18.85
N THR A 221 19.97 -27.81 -17.96
CA THR A 221 19.80 -29.24 -17.68
C THR A 221 19.24 -29.99 -18.89
N ALA A 222 18.30 -29.39 -19.62
CA ALA A 222 17.73 -29.98 -20.83
C ALA A 222 18.76 -30.06 -21.96
N GLU A 223 19.56 -29.02 -22.16
CA GLU A 223 20.66 -29.00 -23.14
C GLU A 223 21.72 -30.06 -22.83
N GLN A 224 22.14 -30.18 -21.57
CA GLN A 224 23.08 -31.22 -21.14
C GLN A 224 22.54 -32.63 -21.40
N ARG A 225 21.25 -32.87 -21.10
CA ARG A 225 20.60 -34.17 -21.38
C ARG A 225 20.47 -34.42 -22.88
N ALA A 226 20.09 -33.42 -23.66
CA ALA A 226 19.98 -33.53 -25.11
C ALA A 226 21.36 -33.86 -25.72
N ALA A 227 22.43 -33.19 -25.28
CA ALA A 227 23.78 -33.47 -25.71
C ALA A 227 24.23 -34.89 -25.34
N GLN A 228 23.96 -35.35 -24.12
CA GLN A 228 24.28 -36.72 -23.69
C GLN A 228 23.50 -37.79 -24.48
N LEU A 229 22.22 -37.54 -24.78
CA LEU A 229 21.40 -38.44 -25.58
C LEU A 229 21.86 -38.47 -27.04
N ALA A 230 22.19 -37.31 -27.62
CA ALA A 230 22.75 -37.22 -28.96
C ALA A 230 24.06 -38.02 -29.06
N GLU A 231 24.94 -37.91 -28.06
CA GLU A 231 26.18 -38.70 -28.04
C GLU A 231 25.92 -40.20 -27.95
N LYS A 232 25.01 -40.64 -27.07
CA LYS A 232 24.61 -42.06 -26.99
C LYS A 232 23.99 -42.58 -28.28
N LEU A 233 23.20 -41.76 -28.98
CA LEU A 233 22.63 -42.12 -30.28
C LEU A 233 23.73 -42.30 -31.34
N ARG A 234 24.72 -41.40 -31.35
CA ARG A 234 25.89 -41.52 -32.22
C ARG A 234 26.71 -42.78 -31.94
N GLU A 235 26.91 -43.14 -30.66
CA GLU A 235 27.55 -44.41 -30.26
C GLU A 235 26.79 -45.65 -30.76
N MET A 236 25.46 -45.57 -30.85
CA MET A 236 24.61 -46.63 -31.41
C MET A 236 24.51 -46.61 -32.95
N GLY A 237 25.27 -45.75 -33.62
CA GLY A 237 25.27 -45.63 -35.09
C GLY A 237 24.04 -44.91 -35.67
N ILE A 238 23.24 -44.26 -34.83
CA ILE A 238 22.09 -43.45 -35.24
C ILE A 238 22.56 -41.99 -35.32
N ASN A 239 22.37 -41.32 -36.46
CA ASN A 239 22.71 -39.91 -36.60
C ASN A 239 21.53 -39.03 -36.10
N PRO A 240 21.65 -38.36 -34.93
CA PRO A 240 20.58 -37.54 -34.37
C PRO A 240 20.29 -36.27 -35.16
N ASP A 241 21.21 -35.84 -36.06
CA ASP A 241 21.05 -34.63 -36.87
C ASP A 241 20.27 -34.86 -38.18
N THR A 242 19.81 -36.09 -38.40
CA THR A 242 19.09 -36.52 -39.63
C THR A 242 17.67 -37.04 -39.38
N MET A 243 17.18 -36.99 -38.14
CA MET A 243 15.77 -37.22 -37.79
C MET A 243 15.04 -35.89 -37.61
#